data_AF-A0A8T1ERJ3-F1
#
_entry.id   AF-A0A8T1ERJ3-F1
#
_cell.length_a   1.000
_cell.length_b   1.000
_cell.length_c   1.000
_cell.angle_alpha   90.00
_cell.angle_beta   90.00
_cell.angle_gamma   90.00
#
_symmetry.space_group_name_H-M   'P 1'
#
loop_
_entity.id
_entity.type
_entity.pdbx_description
1 polymer ?
#
loop_
_entity_poly.entity_id
_entity_poly.type
_entity_poly.pdbx_seq_one_letter_code
_entity_poly.pdbx_strand_id
1 'polypeptide(L)'
;MFGFVDSVKLTTYLWIRWITQCNLPITEVENKLTREVVTMKPTTARTMKVYLRYGGGNVSQTIASEMGESFGLMFDRWMYNFLYLLGIFAGYVMNGMRHQRLLDLFPMDDSPP
;
A
#
# COMPACT_ATOMS: atom_id res chain seq x y z
N MET A 1 12.53 -1.15 26.77
CA MET A 1 11.44 -2.10 27.07
C MET A 1 11.02 -2.76 25.76
N PHE A 2 11.50 -3.97 25.48
CA PHE A 2 11.09 -4.71 24.28
C PHE A 2 9.68 -5.26 24.53
N GLY A 3 8.67 -4.61 23.92
CA GLY A 3 7.28 -5.03 24.02
C GLY A 3 7.09 -6.39 23.34
N PHE A 4 6.44 -7.31 24.04
CA PHE A 4 6.03 -8.59 23.46
C PHE A 4 5.17 -8.33 22.21
N VAL A 5 5.70 -8.70 21.04
CA VAL A 5 4.96 -8.63 19.79
C VAL A 5 4.15 -9.93 19.68
N ASP A 6 2.83 -9.79 19.68
CA ASP A 6 1.93 -10.93 19.44
C ASP A 6 2.26 -11.60 18.08
N SER A 7 2.30 -12.93 18.09
CA SER A 7 2.57 -13.77 16.92
C SER A 7 1.67 -13.42 15.71
N VAL A 8 0.44 -12.95 15.95
CA VAL A 8 -0.48 -12.51 14.89
C VAL A 8 0.02 -11.23 14.21
N LYS A 9 0.47 -10.26 15.00
CA LYS A 9 1.02 -8.99 14.48
C LYS A 9 2.28 -9.23 13.67
N LEU A 10 3.18 -10.07 14.17
CA LEU A 10 4.40 -10.44 13.46
C LEU A 10 4.10 -11.15 12.14
N THR A 11 3.21 -12.15 12.16
CA THR A 11 2.84 -12.90 10.95
C THR A 11 2.20 -11.98 9.89
N THR A 12 1.31 -11.09 10.32
CA THR A 12 0.67 -10.10 9.45
C THR A 12 1.69 -9.19 8.80
N TYR A 13 2.62 -8.64 9.58
CA TYR A 13 3.70 -7.80 9.06
C TYR A 13 4.57 -8.53 8.04
N LEU A 14 4.96 -9.78 8.33
CA LEU A 14 5.77 -10.58 7.41
C LEU A 14 5.06 -10.83 6.08
N TRP A 15 3.75 -11.10 6.10
CA TRP A 15 2.96 -11.23 4.87
C TRP A 15 2.87 -9.93 4.09
N ILE A 16 2.59 -8.80 4.75
CA ILE A 16 2.55 -7.48 4.08
C ILE A 16 3.91 -7.19 3.43
N ARG A 17 5.00 -7.42 4.16
CA ARG A 17 6.36 -7.23 3.65
C ARG A 17 6.65 -8.12 2.45
N TRP A 18 6.27 -9.39 2.49
CA TRP A 18 6.43 -10.33 1.37
C TRP A 18 5.71 -9.85 0.12
N ILE A 19 4.41 -9.54 0.23
CA ILE A 19 3.57 -9.10 -0.88
C ILE A 19 4.13 -7.81 -1.51
N THR A 20 4.49 -6.84 -0.67
CA THR A 20 4.96 -5.52 -1.12
C THR A 20 6.36 -5.55 -1.72
N GLN A 21 7.32 -6.26 -1.10
CA GLN A 21 8.71 -6.29 -1.56
C GLN A 21 8.88 -7.16 -2.82
N CYS A 22 8.07 -8.21 -2.98
CA CYS A 22 8.11 -9.08 -4.15
C CYS A 22 7.12 -8.68 -5.24
N ASN A 23 6.36 -7.60 -5.06
CA ASN A 23 5.32 -7.14 -5.98
C ASN A 23 4.32 -8.24 -6.37
N LEU A 24 3.84 -8.99 -5.37
CA LEU A 24 2.94 -10.13 -5.56
C LEU A 24 1.48 -9.70 -5.38
N PRO A 25 0.51 -10.41 -6.00
CA PRO A 25 -0.91 -10.13 -5.76
C PRO A 25 -1.28 -10.51 -4.31
N ILE A 26 -2.26 -9.81 -3.71
CA ILE A 26 -2.72 -10.13 -2.35
C ILE A 26 -3.24 -11.57 -2.24
N THR A 27 -3.75 -12.16 -3.33
CA THR A 27 -4.20 -13.56 -3.41
C THR A 27 -3.08 -14.57 -3.18
N GLU A 28 -1.82 -14.15 -3.24
CA GLU A 28 -0.65 -15.00 -3.03
C GLU A 28 -0.61 -15.63 -1.62
N VAL A 29 -1.22 -14.97 -0.62
CA VAL A 29 -1.34 -15.54 0.73
C VAL A 29 -2.21 -16.80 0.80
N GLU A 30 -2.99 -17.06 -0.25
CA GLU A 30 -3.86 -18.22 -0.42
C GLU A 30 -3.30 -19.24 -1.44
N ASN A 31 -2.19 -18.91 -2.10
CA ASN A 31 -1.52 -19.80 -3.05
C ASN A 31 -1.02 -21.06 -2.33
N LYS A 32 -1.33 -22.24 -2.90
CA LYS A 32 -0.97 -23.54 -2.33
C LYS A 32 0.55 -23.73 -2.23
N LEU A 33 1.27 -23.50 -3.33
CA LEU A 33 2.72 -23.67 -3.39
C LEU A 33 3.42 -22.71 -2.42
N THR A 34 2.94 -21.47 -2.34
CA THR A 34 3.48 -20.47 -1.43
C THR A 34 3.31 -20.90 0.02
N ARG A 35 2.15 -21.45 0.38
CA ARG A 35 1.90 -21.97 1.74
C ARG A 35 2.75 -23.19 2.10
N GLU A 36 3.20 -23.96 1.11
CA GLU A 36 4.10 -25.11 1.34
C GLU A 36 5.53 -24.68 1.67
N VAL A 37 5.97 -23.53 1.15
CA VAL A 37 7.37 -23.09 1.27
C VAL A 37 7.60 -21.96 2.28
N VAL A 38 6.56 -21.20 2.64
CA VAL A 38 6.68 -20.12 3.62
C VAL A 38 6.55 -20.60 5.06
N THR A 39 7.24 -19.94 5.98
CA THR A 39 7.17 -20.22 7.43
C THR A 39 6.08 -19.43 8.15
N MET A 40 5.43 -18.49 7.46
CA MET A 40 4.37 -17.64 8.01
C MET A 40 3.08 -18.43 8.20
N LYS A 41 2.35 -18.21 9.31
CA LYS A 41 1.04 -18.88 9.50
C LYS A 41 0.08 -18.51 8.36
N PRO A 42 -0.69 -19.46 7.82
CA PRO A 42 -1.64 -19.18 6.75
C PRO A 42 -2.64 -18.07 7.11
N THR A 43 -3.00 -17.25 6.13
CA THR A 43 -4.01 -16.19 6.25
C THR A 43 -4.86 -16.12 4.97
N THR A 44 -5.89 -15.28 4.97
CA THR A 44 -6.76 -15.08 3.81
C THR A 44 -6.49 -13.75 3.14
N ALA A 45 -6.80 -13.64 1.85
CA ALA A 45 -6.73 -12.38 1.12
C ALA A 45 -7.68 -11.34 1.75
N ARG A 46 -8.82 -11.78 2.28
CA ARG A 46 -9.78 -10.91 2.99
C ARG A 46 -9.15 -10.32 4.26
N THR A 47 -8.55 -11.15 5.10
CA THR A 47 -7.85 -10.72 6.31
C THR A 47 -6.70 -9.77 5.97
N MET A 48 -5.94 -10.08 4.92
CA MET A 48 -4.84 -9.24 4.45
C MET A 48 -5.31 -7.86 4.00
N LYS A 49 -6.41 -7.78 3.25
CA LYS A 49 -7.02 -6.49 2.85
C LYS A 49 -7.42 -5.64 4.05
N VAL A 50 -7.97 -6.25 5.11
CA VAL A 50 -8.32 -5.54 6.34
C VAL A 50 -7.07 -4.96 7.00
N TYR A 51 -6.00 -5.75 7.14
CA TYR A 51 -4.76 -5.26 7.72
C TYR A 51 -4.04 -4.21 6.87
N LEU A 52 -4.06 -4.34 5.55
CA LEU A 52 -3.53 -3.32 4.63
C LEU A 52 -4.30 -1.99 4.77
N ARG A 53 -5.61 -2.02 4.96
CA ARG A 53 -6.40 -0.81 5.24
C ARG A 53 -6.01 -0.15 6.57
N TYR A 54 -5.84 -0.94 7.63
CA TYR A 54 -5.36 -0.43 8.91
C TYR A 54 -3.94 0.13 8.81
N GLY A 55 -3.03 -0.58 8.13
CA GLY A 55 -1.67 -0.13 7.87
C GLY A 55 -1.63 1.14 7.02
N GLY A 56 -2.55 1.26 6.05
CA GLY A 56 -2.71 2.43 5.19
C GLY A 56 -2.93 3.72 6.00
N GLY A 57 -3.78 3.69 7.03
CA GLY A 57 -3.99 4.85 7.90
C GLY A 57 -2.71 5.34 8.59
N ASN A 58 -1.89 4.42 9.09
CA ASN A 58 -0.59 4.77 9.70
C ASN A 58 0.39 5.32 8.65
N VAL A 59 0.45 4.71 7.47
CA VAL A 59 1.30 5.18 6.37
C VAL A 59 0.87 6.59 5.92
N SER A 60 -0.45 6.85 5.81
CA SER A 60 -0.98 8.18 5.49
C SER A 60 -0.60 9.21 6.55
N GLN A 61 -0.65 8.87 7.84
CA GLN A 61 -0.20 9.77 8.91
C GLN A 61 1.31 10.05 8.82
N THR A 62 2.13 9.04 8.52
CA THR A 62 3.57 9.23 8.29
C THR A 62 3.82 10.15 7.10
N ILE A 63 3.15 9.92 5.97
CA ILE A 63 3.28 10.78 4.78
C ILE A 63 2.84 12.21 5.11
N ALA A 64 1.75 12.40 5.86
CA ALA A 64 1.28 13.71 6.31
C ALA A 64 2.32 14.43 7.18
N SER A 65 2.93 13.72 8.12
CA SER A 65 4.00 14.26 8.95
C SER A 65 5.27 14.55 8.15
N GLU A 66 5.60 13.74 7.13
CA GLU A 66 6.76 13.96 6.25
C GLU A 66 6.59 15.18 5.35
N MET A 67 5.39 15.36 4.77
CA MET A 67 5.14 16.43 3.80
C MET A 67 4.92 17.80 4.45
N GLY A 68 4.39 17.84 5.67
CA GLY A 68 4.04 19.08 6.36
C GLY A 68 3.00 19.90 5.57
N GLU A 69 3.13 21.22 5.61
CA GLU A 69 2.19 22.15 4.95
C GLU A 69 2.65 22.57 3.55
N SER A 70 3.90 22.27 3.17
CA SER A 70 4.50 22.70 1.90
C SER A 70 4.62 21.52 0.94
N PHE A 71 3.57 21.27 0.16
CA PHE A 71 3.55 20.23 -0.87
C PHE A 71 2.79 20.69 -2.12
N GLY A 72 3.12 20.09 -3.25
CA GLY A 72 2.35 20.20 -4.49
C GLY A 72 1.53 18.94 -4.72
N LEU A 73 0.33 19.09 -5.29
CA LEU A 73 -0.45 17.97 -5.79
C LEU A 73 -0.15 17.77 -7.28
N MET A 74 0.05 16.52 -7.67
CA MET A 74 0.24 16.09 -9.05
C MET A 74 -0.86 15.10 -9.41
N PHE A 75 -1.52 15.36 -10.53
CA PHE A 75 -2.56 14.52 -11.09
C PHE A 75 -1.99 13.83 -12.32
N ASP A 76 -1.94 12.51 -12.31
CA ASP A 76 -1.48 11.71 -13.44
C ASP A 76 -2.60 10.83 -13.95
N ARG A 77 -2.97 11.02 -15.22
CA ARG A 77 -4.04 10.24 -15.86
C ARG A 77 -3.41 9.17 -16.72
N TRP A 78 -3.74 7.92 -16.42
CA TRP A 78 -3.27 6.76 -17.16
C TRP A 78 -4.46 6.02 -17.78
N MET A 79 -4.34 5.61 -19.05
CA MET A 79 -5.29 4.68 -19.67
C MET A 79 -4.67 3.28 -19.70
N TYR A 80 -5.36 2.31 -19.09
CA TYR A 80 -4.97 0.90 -19.17
C TYR A 80 -6.13 0.10 -19.77
N ASN A 81 -5.95 -0.33 -21.03
CA ASN A 81 -7.00 -0.96 -21.85
C ASN A 81 -8.24 -0.07 -21.99
N PHE A 82 -9.26 -0.29 -21.17
CA PHE A 82 -10.55 0.42 -21.18
C PHE A 82 -10.82 1.15 -19.85
N LEU A 83 -9.82 1.25 -18.98
CA LEU A 83 -9.95 1.90 -17.69
C LEU A 83 -9.10 3.17 -17.68
N TYR A 84 -9.74 4.32 -17.49
CA TYR A 84 -9.05 5.55 -17.16
C TYR A 84 -8.82 5.58 -15.66
N LEU A 85 -7.56 5.69 -15.26
CA LEU A 85 -7.13 5.81 -13.88
C LEU A 85 -6.63 7.23 -13.66
N LEU A 86 -7.02 7.82 -12.54
CA LEU A 86 -6.43 9.07 -12.07
C LEU A 86 -5.66 8.78 -10.78
N GLY A 87 -4.34 8.95 -10.85
CA GLY A 87 -3.46 8.94 -9.70
C GLY A 87 -3.30 10.35 -9.14
N ILE A 88 -3.49 10.50 -7.83
CA ILE A 88 -3.18 11.73 -7.10
C ILE A 88 -1.89 11.49 -6.32
N PHE A 89 -0.90 12.35 -6.54
CA PHE A 89 0.39 12.29 -5.86
C PHE A 89 0.65 13.58 -5.07
N ALA A 90 1.29 13.45 -3.92
CA ALA A 90 1.95 14.56 -3.24
C ALA A 90 3.42 14.62 -3.65
N GLY A 91 3.89 15.78 -4.09
CA GLY A 91 5.29 16.10 -4.28
C GLY A 91 5.76 17.10 -3.23
N TYR A 92 6.83 16.80 -2.51
CA TYR A 92 7.38 17.68 -1.47
C TYR A 92 8.90 17.54 -1.39
N VAL A 93 9.56 18.49 -0.72
CA VAL A 93 11.00 18.42 -0.45
C VAL A 93 11.20 18.20 1.05
N MET A 94 11.90 17.12 1.39
CA MET A 94 12.27 16.81 2.77
C MET A 94 13.78 16.65 2.81
N ASN A 95 14.46 17.38 3.71
CA ASN A 95 15.92 17.36 3.84
C ASN A 95 16.67 17.60 2.51
N GLY A 96 16.15 18.50 1.67
CA GLY A 96 16.73 18.84 0.37
C GLY A 96 16.50 17.81 -0.74
N MET A 97 15.82 16.70 -0.47
CA MET A 97 15.48 15.69 -1.47
C MET A 97 14.00 15.79 -1.87
N ARG A 98 13.72 15.66 -3.18
CA ARG A 98 12.35 15.57 -3.68
C ARG A 98 11.78 14.19 -3.36
N HIS A 99 10.62 14.17 -2.73
CA HIS A 99 9.80 12.99 -2.52
C HIS A 99 8.52 13.09 -3.36
N GLN A 100 8.04 11.93 -3.82
CA GLN A 100 6.75 11.78 -4.48
C GLN A 100 6.03 10.59 -3.87
N ARG A 101 4.80 10.80 -3.40
CA ARG A 101 3.97 9.77 -2.75
C ARG A 101 2.62 9.69 -3.44
N LEU A 102 2.20 8.48 -3.82
CA LEU A 102 0.83 8.25 -4.28
C LEU A 102 -0.11 8.37 -3.06
N LEU A 103 -1.09 9.26 -3.16
CA LEU A 103 -2.11 9.47 -2.13
C LEU A 103 -3.35 8.63 -2.41
N ASP A 104 -3.79 8.62 -3.66
CA ASP A 104 -4.97 7.87 -4.08
C ASP A 104 -4.91 7.50 -5.57
N LEU A 105 -5.64 6.45 -5.93
CA LEU A 105 -5.78 5.98 -7.30
C LEU A 105 -7.22 5.52 -7.50
N PHE A 106 -7.97 6.21 -8.35
CA PHE A 106 -9.36 5.86 -8.63
C PHE A 106 -9.61 5.68 -10.12
N PRO A 107 -10.49 4.72 -10.47
CA PRO A 107 -11.03 4.65 -11.82
C PRO A 107 -11.91 5.88 -12.07
N MET A 108 -11.84 6.42 -13.29
CA MET A 108 -12.74 7.45 -13.76
C MET A 108 -13.80 6.83 -14.66
N ASP A 109 -15.06 7.24 -14.44
CA ASP A 109 -16.14 6.86 -15.34
C ASP A 109 -15.98 7.61 -16.67
N ASP A 110 -16.14 6.88 -17.77
CA ASP A 110 -16.11 7.38 -19.14
C ASP A 110 -17.36 8.18 -19.51
N SER A 111 -17.92 8.98 -18.60
CA SER A 111 -18.96 9.93 -19.02
C SER A 111 -18.27 11.08 -19.75
N PRO A 112 -18.48 11.27 -21.06
CA PRO A 112 -18.03 12.48 -21.72
C PRO A 112 -18.77 13.68 -21.10
N PRO A 113 -18.15 14.88 -21.04
CA PRO A 113 -18.86 16.11 -20.71
C PRO A 113 -19.99 16.42 -21.69
#